data_AF-G8TUL5-F1
#
_entry.id   AF-G8TUL5-F1
#
_cell.length_a   1.000
_cell.length_b   1.000
_cell.length_c   1.000
_cell.angle_alpha   90.00
_cell.angle_beta   90.00
_cell.angle_gamma   90.00
#
_symmetry.space_group_name_H-M   'P 1'
#
loop_
_entity.id
_entity.type
_entity.pdbx_description
1 polymer ?
#
loop_
_entity_poly.entity_id
_entity_poly.type
_entity_poly.pdbx_seq_one_letter_code
_entity_poly.pdbx_strand_id
1 'polypeptide(L)'
;MAHYHVIESTPGYLPDTEPACFTTLRDAQRYAAELARELRDQGYRVSGTAETGYVAEDPDKMADLGRVIEVIPMDGSPCEDAD
;
A
#
# COMPACT_ATOMS: atom_id res chain seq x y z
N MET A 1 15.32 -11.18 -10.76
CA MET A 1 15.11 -9.72 -10.83
C MET A 1 14.33 -9.37 -9.59
N ALA A 2 14.69 -8.31 -8.85
CA ALA A 2 13.93 -7.93 -7.66
C ALA A 2 12.63 -7.25 -8.10
N HIS A 3 11.51 -7.66 -7.51
CA HIS A 3 10.20 -7.02 -7.71
C HIS A 3 9.70 -6.49 -6.37
N TYR A 4 8.84 -5.48 -6.44
CA TYR A 4 8.28 -4.81 -5.28
C TYR A 4 6.77 -4.80 -5.41
N HIS A 5 6.09 -5.32 -4.40
CA HIS A 5 4.63 -5.30 -4.35
C HIS A 5 4.20 -4.17 -3.42
N VAL A 6 3.22 -3.38 -3.86
CA VAL A 6 2.51 -2.43 -3.00
C VAL A 6 1.18 -3.05 -2.64
N ILE A 7 0.94 -3.23 -1.34
CA ILE A 7 -0.27 -3.87 -0.82
C ILE A 7 -1.01 -2.86 0.05
N GLU A 8 -2.29 -2.64 -0.25
CA GLU A 8 -3.24 -2.01 0.67
C GLU A 8 -4.00 -3.12 1.41
N SER A 9 -3.93 -3.13 2.73
CA SER A 9 -4.62 -4.12 3.55
C SER A 9 -5.27 -3.49 4.79
N THR A 10 -6.38 -4.06 5.23
CA THR A 10 -7.02 -3.70 6.50
C THR A 10 -6.71 -4.82 7.50
N PRO A 11 -6.12 -4.53 8.68
CA PRO A 11 -5.79 -5.56 9.67
C PRO A 11 -6.98 -6.44 10.01
N GLY A 12 -6.77 -7.76 9.99
CA GLY A 12 -7.81 -8.75 10.24
C GLY A 12 -8.66 -9.12 9.02
N TYR A 13 -8.42 -8.50 7.87
CA TYR A 13 -9.03 -8.85 6.59
C TYR A 13 -7.97 -9.30 5.60
N LEU A 14 -8.38 -10.15 4.65
CA LEU A 14 -7.56 -10.41 3.46
C LEU A 14 -7.47 -9.11 2.65
N PRO A 15 -6.35 -8.86 1.94
CA PRO A 15 -6.25 -7.69 1.06
C PRO A 15 -7.39 -7.73 0.05
N ASP A 16 -8.14 -6.63 -0.02
CA ASP A 16 -9.32 -6.50 -0.89
C ASP A 16 -8.93 -6.25 -2.36
N THR A 17 -7.67 -5.83 -2.58
CA THR A 17 -7.11 -5.46 -3.88
C THR A 17 -5.89 -6.31 -4.19
N GLU A 18 -5.75 -6.67 -5.47
CA GLU A 18 -4.55 -7.33 -5.97
C GLU A 18 -3.31 -6.44 -5.78
N PRO A 19 -2.17 -7.01 -5.34
CA PRO A 19 -0.96 -6.22 -5.10
C PRO A 19 -0.46 -5.58 -6.40
N ALA A 20 -0.18 -4.28 -6.34
CA ALA A 20 0.43 -3.59 -7.47
C ALA A 20 1.92 -3.94 -7.56
N CYS A 21 2.36 -4.50 -8.69
CA CYS A 21 3.74 -4.96 -8.86
C CYS A 21 4.60 -3.98 -9.64
N PHE A 22 5.84 -3.78 -9.16
CA PHE A 22 6.81 -2.85 -9.73
C PHE A 22 8.18 -3.52 -9.84
N THR A 23 8.95 -3.13 -10.85
CA THR A 23 10.33 -3.61 -11.08
C THR A 23 11.38 -2.77 -10.36
N THR A 24 11.00 -1.60 -9.84
CA THR A 24 11.91 -0.72 -9.08
C THR A 24 11.29 -0.32 -7.75
N LEU A 25 12.13 -0.23 -6.70
CA LEU A 25 11.70 0.25 -5.38
C LEU A 25 11.14 1.67 -5.47
N ARG A 26 11.76 2.51 -6.30
CA ARG A 26 11.38 3.91 -6.45
C ARG A 26 9.96 4.07 -7.01
N ASP A 27 9.59 3.25 -7.99
CA ASP A 27 8.24 3.29 -8.56
C ASP A 27 7.21 2.75 -7.57
N ALA A 28 7.52 1.67 -6.85
CA ALA A 28 6.67 1.15 -5.78
C ALA A 28 6.45 2.18 -4.66
N GLN A 29 7.52 2.84 -4.20
CA GLN A 29 7.45 3.88 -3.19
C GLN A 29 6.66 5.10 -3.66
N ARG A 30 6.82 5.50 -4.93
CA ARG A 30 6.04 6.58 -5.51
C ARG A 30 4.56 6.23 -5.52
N TYR A 31 4.20 5.02 -5.98
CA TYR A 31 2.83 4.56 -5.99
C TYR A 31 2.22 4.49 -4.58
N ALA A 32 2.95 3.95 -3.61
CA ALA A 32 2.53 3.93 -2.21
C ALA A 32 2.29 5.36 -1.65
N ALA A 33 3.13 6.33 -2.03
CA ALA A 33 2.95 7.72 -1.63
C ALA A 33 1.74 8.38 -2.30
N GLU A 34 1.42 8.01 -3.55
CA GLU A 34 0.21 8.45 -4.26
C GLU A 34 -1.06 7.89 -3.59
N LEU A 35 -1.11 6.59 -3.28
CA LEU A 35 -2.22 5.99 -2.51
C LEU A 35 -2.39 6.68 -1.14
N ALA A 36 -1.30 6.90 -0.42
CA ALA A 36 -1.32 7.60 0.85
C ALA A 36 -1.83 9.05 0.72
N ARG A 37 -1.58 9.72 -0.40
CA ARG A 37 -2.13 11.04 -0.68
C ARG A 37 -3.63 10.95 -0.97
N GLU A 38 -4.06 10.01 -1.78
CA GLU A 38 -5.48 9.79 -2.08
C GLU A 38 -6.30 9.54 -0.82
N LEU A 39 -5.78 8.74 0.12
CA LEU A 39 -6.42 8.51 1.42
C LEU A 39 -6.51 9.81 2.25
N ARG A 40 -5.48 10.68 2.24
CA ARG A 40 -5.57 12.00 2.88
C ARG A 40 -6.63 12.89 2.23
N ASP A 41 -6.69 12.90 0.90
CA ASP A 41 -7.70 13.66 0.16
C ASP A 41 -9.14 13.15 0.44
N GLN A 42 -9.29 11.87 0.79
CA GLN A 42 -10.54 11.26 1.26
C GLN A 42 -10.86 11.53 2.75
N GLY A 43 -9.98 12.22 3.48
CA GLY A 43 -10.20 12.58 4.90
C GLY A 43 -9.57 11.62 5.91
N TYR A 44 -8.84 10.59 5.48
CA TYR A 44 -8.14 9.70 6.41
C TYR A 44 -6.96 10.42 7.04
N ARG A 45 -6.70 10.12 8.31
CA ARG A 45 -5.47 10.49 9.00
C ARG A 45 -4.36 9.52 8.60
N VAL A 46 -3.41 9.99 7.80
CA VAL A 46 -2.33 9.15 7.29
C VAL A 46 -0.98 9.47 7.94
N SER A 47 -0.35 8.46 8.53
CA SER A 47 0.98 8.48 9.15
C SER A 47 1.96 7.55 8.42
N GLY A 48 3.26 7.73 8.62
CA GLY A 48 4.31 6.87 8.02
C GLY A 48 4.97 7.44 6.75
N THR A 49 5.80 6.62 6.10
CA THR A 49 6.58 6.99 4.91
C THR A 49 6.64 5.82 3.92
N ALA A 50 6.97 6.09 2.65
CA ALA A 50 7.12 5.04 1.65
C ALA A 50 8.23 4.02 1.96
N GLU A 51 9.17 4.36 2.85
CA GLU A 51 10.23 3.46 3.31
C GLU A 51 9.78 2.52 4.44
N THR A 52 8.82 2.97 5.26
CA THR A 52 8.37 2.25 6.47
C THR A 52 6.93 1.75 6.40
N GLY A 53 6.22 2.09 5.31
CA GLY A 53 4.79 1.87 5.14
C GLY A 53 3.97 3.07 5.62
N TYR A 54 2.73 3.15 5.14
CA TYR A 54 1.73 4.11 5.58
C TYR A 54 0.63 3.43 6.38
N VAL A 55 0.12 4.13 7.38
CA VAL A 55 -1.08 3.74 8.12
C VAL A 55 -2.10 4.87 7.96
N ALA A 56 -3.29 4.54 7.49
CA ALA A 56 -4.40 5.46 7.29
C ALA A 56 -5.58 5.07 8.19
N GLU A 57 -6.04 6.00 9.01
CA GLU A 57 -7.14 5.79 9.95
C GLU A 57 -8.30 6.72 9.60
N ASP A 58 -9.52 6.18 9.55
CA ASP A 58 -10.74 6.98 9.30
C ASP A 58 -11.21 7.64 10.61
N PRO A 59 -11.06 8.97 10.78
CA PRO A 59 -11.41 9.64 12.04
C PRO A 59 -12.93 9.64 12.31
N ASP A 60 -13.76 9.46 11.28
CA ASP A 60 -15.22 9.47 11.39
C ASP A 60 -15.78 8.10 11.80
N LYS A 61 -14.97 7.03 11.74
CA LYS A 61 -15.38 5.69 12.15
C LYS A 61 -14.92 5.36 13.56
N MET A 62 -15.90 5.06 14.43
CA MET A 62 -15.65 4.68 15.82
C MET A 62 -14.91 3.35 15.99
N ALA A 63 -14.88 2.49 14.96
CA ALA A 63 -14.22 1.19 14.96
C ALA A 63 -13.43 1.00 13.66
N ASP A 64 -12.63 1.99 13.28
CA ASP A 64 -11.69 1.85 12.17
C ASP A 64 -10.52 0.95 12.59
N LEU A 65 -10.20 -0.05 11.76
CA LEU A 65 -9.09 -0.96 11.99
C LEU A 65 -7.79 -0.45 11.37
N GLY A 66 -7.84 0.71 10.71
CA GLY A 66 -6.77 1.26 9.90
C GLY A 66 -6.63 0.54 8.56
N ARG A 67 -6.06 1.23 7.59
CA ARG A 67 -5.53 0.65 6.35
C ARG A 67 -4.02 0.80 6.36
N VAL A 68 -3.32 -0.22 5.91
CA VAL A 68 -1.86 -0.23 5.83
C VAL A 68 -1.46 -0.34 4.36
N ILE A 69 -0.58 0.56 3.92
CA ILE A 69 0.06 0.51 2.61
C ILE A 69 1.52 0.15 2.81
N GLU A 70 1.94 -1.00 2.30
CA GLU A 70 3.31 -1.50 2.48
C GLU A 70 3.97 -1.82 1.14
N VAL A 71 5.28 -1.54 1.05
CA VAL A 71 6.14 -1.92 -0.08
C VAL A 71 6.93 -3.16 0.33
N ILE A 72 6.62 -4.30 -0.27
CA ILE A 72 7.22 -5.58 0.07
C ILE A 72 8.20 -6.00 -1.04
N PRO A 73 9.50 -6.20 -0.74
CA PRO A 73 10.43 -6.78 -1.69
C PRO A 73 10.14 -8.27 -1.85
N MET A 74 9.96 -8.70 -3.09
CA MET A 74 9.67 -10.08 -3.46
C MET A 74 10.91 -10.72 -4.10
N ASP A 75 11.38 -11.82 -3.51
CA ASP A 75 12.46 -12.63 -4.07
C ASP A 75 11.85 -13.69 -5.00
N GLY A 76 11.73 -13.34 -6.28
CA GLY A 76 11.20 -14.24 -7.32
C GLY A 76 9.68 -14.32 -7.43
N SER A 77 9.25 -14.81 -8.59
CA SER A 77 7.95 -14.61 -9.28
C SER A 77 7.87 -13.24 -9.96
N PRO A 78 7.74 -13.21 -11.31
CA PRO A 78 7.55 -11.96 -12.03
C PRO A 78 6.22 -11.32 -11.61
N CYS A 79 6.10 -10.01 -11.78
CA CYS A 79 4.79 -9.40 -11.89
C CYS A 79 4.03 -10.20 -12.96
N GLU A 80 2.96 -10.92 -12.61
CA GLU A 80 2.10 -11.47 -13.65
C GLU A 80 1.56 -10.27 -14.41
N ASP A 81 2.00 -10.12 -15.66
CA ASP A 81 1.45 -9.14 -16.58
C ASP A 81 -0.06 -9.42 -16.67
N ALA A 82 -0.87 -8.53 -16.10
CA ALA A 82 -2.29 -8.51 -16.40
C ALA A 82 -2.41 -8.12 -17.88
N ASP A 83 -2.63 -9.13 -18.73
CA ASP A 83 -2.83 -9.05 -20.19
C ASP A 83 -4.02 -8.14 -20.57
#